data_AF-A0A4Q6AF70-F1
#
_entry.id   AF-A0A4Q6AF70-F1
#
_cell.length_a   1.000
_cell.length_b   1.000
_cell.length_c   1.000
_cell.angle_alpha   90.00
_cell.angle_beta   90.00
_cell.angle_gamma   90.00
#
_symmetry.space_group_name_H-M   'P 1'
#
loop_
_entity.id
_entity.type
_entity.pdbx_description
1 polymer ?
#
loop_
_entity_poly.entity_id
_entity_poly.type
_entity_poly.pdbx_seq_one_letter_code
_entity_poly.pdbx_strand_id
1 'polypeptide(L)' 'MVMIQHGRYFTVYTVASASVNRGETVRTGQTIGRAATADDGTGGQVDFYLMIGEKNVNPRPWLR' A
#
# COMPACT_ATOMS: atom_id res chain seq x y z
N MET A 1 2.52 8.06 1.98
CA MET A 1 2.38 6.93 1.02
C MET A 1 3.57 5.99 1.17
N VAL A 2 3.37 4.70 0.89
CA VAL A 2 4.43 3.69 0.78
C VAL A 2 4.23 2.95 -0.54
N MET A 3 5.29 2.86 -1.35
CA MET A 3 5.31 2.07 -2.58
C MET A 3 6.27 0.89 -2.41
N ILE A 4 5.80 -0.31 -2.73
CA ILE A 4 6.60 -1.54 -2.65
C ILE A 4 6.70 -2.14 -4.06
N GLN A 5 7.92 -2.43 -4.48
CA GLN A 5 8.22 -3.12 -5.72
C GLN A 5 8.35 -4.62 -5.46
N HIS A 6 7.60 -5.43 -6.20
CA HIS A 6 7.60 -6.90 -6.11
C HIS A 6 8.19 -7.52 -7.38
N GLY A 7 9.24 -6.90 -7.93
CA GLY A 7 9.77 -7.21 -9.26
C GLY A 7 9.01 -6.47 -10.35
N ARG A 8 8.07 -7.14 -11.04
CA ARG A 8 7.36 -6.61 -12.21
C ARG A 8 6.11 -5.78 -11.91
N TYR A 9 5.65 -5.79 -10.66
CA TYR A 9 4.48 -5.05 -10.22
C TYR A 9 4.79 -4.24 -8.97
N PHE A 10 3.96 -3.23 -8.74
CA PHE A 10 4.08 -2.31 -7.62
C PHE A 10 2.76 -2.26 -6.87
N THR A 11 2.84 -2.18 -5.55
CA THR A 11 1.70 -1.87 -4.69
C THR A 11 1.92 -0.52 -4.03
N VAL A 12 0.91 0.32 -4.01
CA VAL A 12 0.95 1.64 -3.36
C VAL A 12 -0.10 1.68 -2.27
N TYR A 13 0.32 2.15 -1.09
CA TYR A 13 -0.52 2.32 0.09
C TYR A 13 -0.50 3.78 0.52
N THR A 14 -1.69 4.41 0.58
CA THR A 14 -1.85 5.71 1.22
C THR A 14 -2.01 5.50 2.73
N VAL A 15 -1.02 5.96 3.49
CA VAL A 15 -0.92 5.78 4.95
C VAL A 15 -0.69 7.14 5.61
N ALA A 16 -1.16 7.32 6.85
CA ALA A 16 -0.92 8.54 7.63
C ALA A 16 0.55 8.68 8.07
N SER A 17 1.19 7.57 8.41
CA SER A 17 2.63 7.52 8.70
C SER A 17 3.24 6.24 8.16
N ALA A 18 4.45 6.35 7.60
CA ALA A 18 5.25 5.21 7.18
C ALA A 18 6.10 4.70 8.35
N SER A 19 6.26 3.38 8.45
CA SER A 19 7.16 2.73 9.43
C SER A 19 8.37 2.05 8.78
N VAL A 20 8.57 2.30 7.49
CA VAL A 20 9.67 1.77 6.66
C VAL A 20 10.38 2.90 5.94
N ASN A 21 11.64 2.68 5.58
CA ASN A 21 12.46 3.64 4.87
C ASN A 21 12.57 3.34 3.38
N ARG A 22 12.94 4.35 2.58
CA ARG A 22 13.23 4.17 1.16
C ARG A 22 14.41 3.19 1.00
N GLY A 23 14.24 2.21 0.13
CA GLY A 23 15.25 1.18 -0.15
C GLY A 23 15.26 0.02 0.84
N GLU A 24 14.42 0.06 1.89
CA GLU A 24 14.27 -1.05 2.82
C GLU A 24 13.64 -2.26 2.12
N THR A 25 14.20 -3.45 2.35
CA THR A 25 13.59 -4.71 1.92
C THR A 25 12.54 -5.13 2.95
N VAL A 26 11.31 -5.30 2.49
CA VAL A 26 10.19 -5.74 3.34
C VAL A 26 9.79 -7.18 3.04
N ARG A 27 9.09 -7.81 3.98
CA ARG A 27 8.49 -9.15 3.80
C ARG A 27 6.97 -9.11 3.90
N THR A 28 6.30 -10.11 3.34
CA THR A 28 4.85 -10.27 3.48
C THR A 28 4.44 -10.30 4.96
N GLY A 29 3.40 -9.55 5.31
CA GLY A 29 2.90 -9.42 6.68
C GLY A 29 3.66 -8.42 7.56
N GLN A 30 4.71 -7.78 7.07
CA GLN A 30 5.41 -6.71 7.79
C GLN A 30 4.55 -5.44 7.86
N THR A 31 4.50 -4.81 9.03
CA THR A 31 3.90 -3.48 9.20
C THR A 31 4.74 -2.44 8.45
N ILE A 32 4.09 -1.72 7.52
CA ILE A 32 4.74 -0.67 6.70
C ILE A 32 4.25 0.74 7.03
N GLY A 33 3.23 0.88 7.87
CA GLY A 33 2.70 2.17 8.27
C GLY A 33 1.40 2.07 9.05
N ARG A 34 0.84 3.23 9.38
CA ARG A 34 -0.44 3.39 10.06
C ARG A 34 -1.49 3.92 9.09
N ALA A 35 -2.68 3.33 9.12
CA ALA A 35 -3.83 3.80 8.35
C ALA A 35 -4.17 5.26 8.68
N ALA A 36 -4.67 6.00 7.68
CA ALA A 36 -5.25 7.31 7.90
C ALA A 36 -6.62 7.19 8.57
N THR A 37 -7.14 8.28 9.11
CA THR A 37 -8.54 8.33 9.53
C THR A 37 -9.41 8.40 8.28
N ALA A 38 -10.49 7.63 8.23
CA ALA A 38 -11.49 7.71 7.17
C ALA A 38 -12.18 9.08 7.20
N ASP A 39 -12.53 9.61 6.02
CA ASP A 39 -13.14 10.95 5.91
C ASP A 39 -14.50 11.06 6.64
N ASP A 40 -15.20 9.93 6.77
CA ASP A 40 -16.49 9.83 7.48
C ASP A 40 -16.33 9.60 9.00
N GLY A 41 -15.10 9.54 9.51
CA GLY A 41 -14.79 9.32 10.92
C GLY A 41 -15.08 7.91 11.43
N THR A 42 -15.42 6.95 10.57
CA THR A 42 -15.82 5.58 10.97
C THR A 42 -14.65 4.69 11.39
N GLY A 43 -13.41 5.14 11.21
CA GLY A 43 -12.24 4.41 11.64
C GLY A 43 -11.01 4.72 10.80
N GLY A 44 -10.24 3.69 10.48
CA GLY A 44 -9.04 3.80 9.66
C GLY A 44 -9.31 3.47 8.19
N GLN A 45 -8.69 4.21 7.28
CA GLN A 45 -8.72 3.98 5.84
C GLN A 45 -7.30 3.90 5.26
N VAL A 46 -7.13 3.05 4.25
CA VAL A 46 -5.94 2.96 3.40
C VAL A 46 -6.42 2.84 1.97
N ASP A 47 -5.91 3.71 1.10
CA ASP A 47 -6.07 3.50 -0.34
C ASP A 47 -5.01 2.54 -0.83
N PHE A 48 -5.45 1.52 -1.56
CA PHE A 48 -4.59 0.49 -2.12
C PHE A 48 -4.65 0.51 -3.64
N TYR A 49 -3.49 0.64 -4.27
CA TYR A 49 -3.35 0.58 -5.73
C TYR A 49 -2.38 -0.53 -6.12
N LEU A 50 -2.74 -1.22 -7.21
CA LEU A 50 -1.88 -2.20 -7.87
C LEU A 50 -1.51 -1.68 -9.24
N MET A 51 -0.21 -1.66 -9.53
CA MET A 51 0.32 -1.25 -10.83
C MET A 51 1.14 -2.37 -11.45
N ILE A 52 0.91 -2.64 -12.74
CA ILE A 52 1.73 -3.55 -13.55
C ILE A 52 2.35 -2.73 -14.67
N GLY A 53 3.68 -2.57 -14.63
CA GLY A 53 4.36 -1.54 -15.43
C GLY A 53 3.84 -0.14 -15.07
N GLU A 54 3.39 0.62 -16.07
CA GLU A 54 2.85 1.98 -15.91
C GLU A 54 1.31 2.01 -15.75
N LYS A 55 0.64 0.85 -15.69
CA LYS A 55 -0.82 0.77 -15.69
C LYS A 55 -1.38 0.43 -14.31
N ASN A 56 -2.35 1.22 -13.86
CA ASN A 56 -3.22 0.86 -12.73
C ASN A 56 -4.16 -0.27 -13.15
N VAL A 57 -4.23 -1.32 -12.33
CA VAL A 57 -5.10 -2.48 -12.55
C VAL A 57 -6.03 -2.67 -11.36
N ASN A 58 -7.18 -3.34 -11.57
CA ASN A 58 -8.12 -3.62 -10.49
C ASN A 58 -7.48 -4.53 -9.43
N PRO A 59 -7.30 -4.08 -8.19
CA PRO A 59 -6.65 -4.87 -7.14
C PRO A 59 -7.54 -5.96 -6.56
N ARG A 60 -8.88 -5.85 -6.69
CA ARG A 60 -9.83 -6.75 -6.02
C ARG A 60 -9.54 -8.25 -6.20
N PRO A 61 -9.19 -8.75 -7.39
CA PRO A 61 -8.93 -10.18 -7.58
C PRO A 61 -7.69 -10.71 -6.84
N TRP A 62 -6.84 -9.82 -6.31
CA TRP A 62 -5.59 -10.16 -5.62
C TRP A 62 -5.74 -10.08 -4.09
N LEU A 63 -6.82 -9.47 -3.61
CA LEU A 63 -7.16 -9.46 -2.20
C LEU A 63 -7.70 -10.85 -1.83
N ARG A 64 -7.14 -11.44 -0.77
CA ARG A 64 -7.57 -12.71 -0.17
C ARG A 64 -8.15 -12.45 1.20
#